data_AF-A0A1A8LNE3-F1
#
_entry.id   AF-A0A1A8LNE3-F1
#
_cell.length_a   1.000
_cell.length_b   1.000
_cell.length_c   1.000
_cell.angle_alpha   90.00
_cell.angle_beta   90.00
_cell.angle_gamma   90.00
#
_symmetry.space_group_name_H-M   'P 1'
#
loop_
_entity.id
_entity.type
_entity.pdbx_description
1 polymer ?
#
loop_
_entity_poly.entity_id
_entity_poly.type
_entity_poly.pdbx_seq_one_letter_code
_entity_poly.pdbx_strand_id
1 'polypeptide(L)'
;LSVKLLRLLQCYPPPEDASLRSRLTECLETILSKAQEPSKSKKVQHSNAKNAVLFEAISLIIHHDSEPTLLVRACNQLGQFLQHRETNLRYLALESMCTLASSEFSHEAVKTHIETVINALKTERDVSVRQRAVDLLYAMCDRSNAKQIVTEMLSYLETADYAIREEIVLKVAILAEKYAVDYTWYVDTILNLIRIAGDYVSEEVWYRVIQIVINRDDVQGYAAKTVFEALQAPACHENLVKVGGYILGE
;
A
#
# COMPACT_ATOMS: atom_id res chain seq x y z
N LEU A 1 0.94 -3.28 31.30
CA LEU A 1 0.41 -4.65 31.49
C LEU A 1 -0.52 -5.07 30.34
N SER A 2 -1.56 -4.30 30.04
CA SER A 2 -2.56 -4.64 28.99
C SER A 2 -1.95 -4.96 27.62
N VAL A 3 -0.99 -4.15 27.14
CA VAL A 3 -0.27 -4.41 25.88
C VAL A 3 0.40 -5.79 25.88
N LYS A 4 1.06 -6.17 26.98
CA LYS A 4 1.70 -7.49 27.09
C LYS A 4 0.70 -8.64 27.08
N LEU A 5 -0.49 -8.44 27.66
CA LEU A 5 -1.55 -9.45 27.65
C LEU A 5 -2.15 -9.62 26.27
N LEU A 6 -2.44 -8.52 25.56
CA LEU A 6 -2.95 -8.56 24.19
C LEU A 6 -1.94 -9.22 23.24
N ARG A 7 -0.65 -8.89 23.39
CA ARG A 7 0.42 -9.54 22.62
C ARG A 7 0.57 -11.02 22.94
N LEU A 8 0.38 -11.42 24.20
CA LEU A 8 0.35 -12.84 24.58
C LEU A 8 -0.81 -13.56 23.89
N LEU A 9 -2.00 -12.94 23.81
CA LEU A 9 -3.15 -13.52 23.12
C LEU A 9 -2.92 -13.69 21.61
N GLN A 10 -2.09 -12.87 20.98
CA GLN A 10 -1.68 -13.07 19.57
C GLN A 10 -0.84 -14.34 19.39
N CYS A 11 -0.25 -14.91 20.45
CA CYS A 11 0.46 -16.18 20.36
C CYS A 11 -0.46 -17.41 20.39
N TYR A 12 -1.79 -17.21 20.50
CA TYR A 12 -2.78 -18.27 20.58
C TYR A 12 -3.90 -18.06 19.54
N PRO A 13 -4.51 -19.16 19.05
CA PRO A 13 -5.70 -19.06 18.22
C PRO A 13 -6.88 -18.43 19.00
N PRO A 14 -7.91 -17.92 18.30
CA PRO A 14 -9.14 -17.45 18.95
C PRO A 14 -9.74 -18.54 19.87
N PRO A 15 -10.29 -18.17 21.05
CA PRO A 15 -10.88 -19.15 21.96
C PRO A 15 -12.00 -19.97 21.31
N GLU A 16 -11.92 -21.30 21.42
CA GLU A 16 -12.97 -22.21 20.95
C GLU A 16 -14.25 -22.08 21.78
N ASP A 17 -14.12 -21.87 23.09
CA ASP A 17 -15.23 -21.65 24.01
C ASP A 17 -15.97 -20.34 23.69
N ALA A 18 -17.27 -20.45 23.44
CA ALA A 18 -18.11 -19.32 23.03
C ALA A 18 -18.23 -18.23 24.11
N SER A 19 -18.21 -18.60 25.39
CA SER A 19 -18.29 -17.63 26.49
C SER A 19 -17.00 -16.83 26.58
N LEU A 20 -15.84 -17.49 26.49
CA LEU A 20 -14.53 -16.82 26.47
C LEU A 20 -14.36 -15.93 25.25
N ARG A 21 -14.82 -16.38 24.07
CA ARG A 21 -14.80 -15.57 22.85
C ARG A 21 -15.66 -14.33 23.00
N SER A 22 -16.90 -14.47 23.46
CA SER A 22 -17.81 -13.34 23.69
C SER A 22 -17.20 -12.32 24.68
N ARG A 23 -16.58 -12.78 25.76
CA ARG A 23 -15.90 -11.90 26.73
C ARG A 23 -14.69 -11.18 26.11
N LEU A 24 -13.91 -11.85 25.27
CA LEU A 24 -12.80 -11.23 24.56
C LEU A 24 -13.31 -10.15 23.60
N THR A 25 -14.32 -10.47 22.80
CA THR A 25 -14.98 -9.52 21.89
C THR A 25 -15.49 -8.29 22.65
N GLU A 26 -16.23 -8.46 23.74
CA GLU A 26 -16.73 -7.34 24.56
C GLU A 26 -15.59 -6.48 25.13
N CYS A 27 -14.48 -7.10 25.55
CA CYS A 27 -13.29 -6.37 26.00
C CYS A 27 -12.68 -5.53 24.87
N LEU A 28 -12.55 -6.09 23.67
CA LEU A 28 -12.01 -5.40 22.50
C LEU A 28 -12.93 -4.25 22.06
N GLU A 29 -14.25 -4.47 22.04
CA GLU A 29 -15.24 -3.42 21.78
C GLU A 29 -15.14 -2.29 22.80
N THR A 30 -14.95 -2.62 24.08
CA THR A 30 -14.78 -1.63 25.14
C THR A 30 -13.50 -0.81 24.92
N ILE A 31 -12.40 -1.42 24.48
CA ILE A 31 -11.16 -0.71 24.16
C ILE A 31 -11.38 0.24 22.98
N LEU A 32 -12.03 -0.21 21.91
CA LEU A 32 -12.37 0.61 20.74
C LEU A 32 -13.28 1.79 21.13
N SER A 33 -14.30 1.56 21.96
CA SER A 33 -15.20 2.63 22.43
C SER A 33 -14.47 3.67 23.30
N LYS A 34 -13.58 3.23 24.21
CA LYS A 34 -12.77 4.13 25.04
C LYS A 34 -11.76 4.96 24.24
N ALA A 35 -11.36 4.50 23.05
CA ALA A 35 -10.50 5.29 22.17
C ALA A 35 -11.20 6.58 21.72
N GLN A 36 -12.51 6.50 21.46
CA GLN A 36 -13.34 7.60 20.99
C GLN A 36 -13.72 8.58 22.11
N GLU A 37 -13.63 8.16 23.37
CA GLU A 37 -13.86 9.05 24.50
C GLU A 37 -12.82 10.19 24.55
N PRO A 38 -13.25 11.42 24.87
CA PRO A 38 -12.34 12.55 25.04
C PRO A 38 -11.32 12.25 26.13
N SER A 39 -10.08 12.68 25.89
CA SER A 39 -9.00 12.43 26.84
C SER A 39 -9.31 13.09 28.20
N LYS A 40 -9.20 12.30 29.28
CA LYS A 40 -9.35 12.76 30.66
C LYS A 40 -8.18 13.64 31.11
N SER A 41 -7.07 13.63 30.37
CA SER A 41 -5.88 14.44 30.64
C SER A 41 -5.34 15.06 29.37
N LYS A 42 -4.88 16.31 29.44
CA LYS A 42 -4.19 16.97 28.33
C LYS A 42 -2.73 16.53 28.17
N LYS A 43 -2.22 15.66 29.05
CA LYS A 43 -0.84 15.15 28.99
C LYS A 43 -0.69 14.18 27.82
N VAL A 44 0.28 14.42 26.95
CA VAL A 44 0.61 13.55 25.80
C VAL A 44 0.90 12.12 26.25
N GLN A 45 1.54 11.93 27.41
CA GLN A 45 1.81 10.59 27.95
C GLN A 45 0.54 9.79 28.24
N HIS A 46 -0.55 10.46 28.62
CA HIS A 46 -1.84 9.80 28.82
C HIS A 46 -2.45 9.35 27.49
N SER A 47 -2.39 10.20 26.46
CA SER A 47 -2.82 9.86 25.10
C SER A 47 -2.02 8.67 24.54
N ASN A 48 -0.69 8.72 24.66
CA ASN A 48 0.20 7.67 24.17
C ASN A 48 -0.06 6.34 24.88
N ALA A 49 -0.26 6.35 26.19
CA ALA A 49 -0.59 5.14 26.94
C ALA A 49 -1.95 4.55 26.51
N LYS A 50 -2.96 5.39 26.26
CA LYS A 50 -4.27 4.97 25.74
C LYS A 50 -4.13 4.36 24.35
N ASN A 51 -3.45 5.05 23.44
CA ASN A 51 -3.28 4.64 22.07
C ASN A 51 -2.43 3.37 21.95
N ALA A 52 -1.43 3.16 22.82
CA ALA A 52 -0.65 1.92 22.83
C ALA A 52 -1.52 0.69 23.10
N VAL A 53 -2.49 0.77 24.02
CA VAL A 53 -3.42 -0.34 24.27
C VAL A 53 -4.37 -0.53 23.08
N LEU A 54 -4.81 0.56 22.46
CA LEU A 54 -5.67 0.52 21.29
C LEU A 54 -4.99 -0.12 20.08
N PHE A 55 -3.78 0.29 19.73
CA PHE A 55 -3.04 -0.28 18.61
C PHE A 55 -2.77 -1.77 18.82
N GLU A 56 -2.39 -2.19 20.02
CA GLU A 56 -2.19 -3.62 20.30
C GLU A 56 -3.50 -4.42 20.24
N ALA A 57 -4.63 -3.81 20.61
CA ALA A 57 -5.95 -4.44 20.47
C ALA A 57 -6.34 -4.56 18.99
N ILE A 58 -6.07 -3.53 18.18
CA ILE A 58 -6.26 -3.57 16.72
C ILE A 58 -5.37 -4.66 16.10
N SER A 59 -4.10 -4.76 16.49
CA SER A 59 -3.20 -5.82 16.03
C SER A 59 -3.73 -7.21 16.37
N LEU A 60 -4.31 -7.40 17.56
CA LEU A 60 -4.95 -8.67 17.93
C LEU A 60 -6.19 -8.96 17.06
N ILE A 61 -7.06 -7.96 16.84
CA ILE A 61 -8.24 -8.08 15.98
C ILE A 61 -7.82 -8.51 14.56
N ILE A 62 -6.82 -7.84 13.98
CA ILE A 62 -6.29 -8.15 12.65
C ILE A 62 -5.68 -9.55 12.63
N HIS A 63 -4.91 -9.91 13.65
CA HIS A 63 -4.24 -11.22 13.70
C HIS A 63 -5.21 -12.39 13.80
N HIS A 64 -6.31 -12.22 14.55
CA HIS A 64 -7.34 -13.26 14.69
C HIS A 64 -8.26 -13.37 13.47
N ASP A 65 -8.49 -12.26 12.75
CA ASP A 65 -9.28 -12.18 11.51
C ASP A 65 -10.64 -12.92 11.55
N SER A 66 -11.25 -13.00 12.73
CA SER A 66 -12.42 -13.87 12.97
C SER A 66 -13.74 -13.12 13.14
N GLU A 67 -13.68 -11.82 13.42
CA GLU A 67 -14.85 -10.99 13.75
C GLU A 67 -14.94 -9.79 12.79
N PRO A 68 -15.67 -9.91 11.67
CA PRO A 68 -15.77 -8.86 10.65
C PRO A 68 -16.22 -7.49 11.18
N THR A 69 -17.11 -7.48 12.17
CA THR A 69 -17.59 -6.24 12.81
C THR A 69 -16.47 -5.50 13.53
N LEU A 70 -15.57 -6.22 14.21
CA LEU A 70 -14.40 -5.64 14.86
C LEU A 70 -13.38 -5.13 13.83
N LEU A 71 -13.15 -5.88 12.75
CA LEU A 71 -12.24 -5.47 11.67
C LEU A 71 -12.68 -4.15 11.02
N VAL A 72 -13.97 -4.01 10.70
CA VAL A 72 -14.52 -2.76 10.14
C VAL A 72 -14.41 -1.61 11.14
N ARG A 73 -14.71 -1.84 12.43
CA ARG A 73 -14.54 -0.81 13.47
C ARG A 73 -13.08 -0.39 13.65
N ALA A 74 -12.15 -1.35 13.63
CA ALA A 74 -10.72 -1.09 13.67
C ALA A 74 -10.27 -0.29 12.45
N CYS A 75 -10.72 -0.65 11.24
CA CYS A 75 -10.48 0.10 10.01
C CYS A 75 -10.87 1.57 10.14
N ASN A 76 -12.12 1.82 10.57
CA ASN A 76 -12.64 3.17 10.74
C ASN A 76 -11.83 3.97 11.76
N GLN A 77 -11.39 3.32 12.85
CA GLN A 77 -10.57 3.96 13.87
C GLN A 77 -9.17 4.31 13.34
N LEU A 78 -8.56 3.43 12.54
CA LEU A 78 -7.28 3.70 11.87
C LEU A 78 -7.42 4.83 10.83
N GLY A 79 -8.53 4.86 10.07
CA GLY A 79 -8.83 5.93 9.12
C GLY A 79 -8.88 7.32 9.76
N GLN A 80 -9.42 7.42 10.99
CA GLN A 80 -9.35 8.66 11.76
C GLN A 80 -7.91 9.04 12.15
N PHE A 81 -7.08 8.05 12.49
CA PHE A 81 -5.68 8.31 12.83
C PHE A 81 -4.83 8.75 11.63
N LEU A 82 -5.17 8.38 10.40
CA LEU A 82 -4.50 8.86 9.19
C LEU A 82 -4.55 10.39 9.04
N GLN A 83 -5.56 11.04 9.62
CA GLN A 83 -5.72 12.50 9.59
C GLN A 83 -5.29 13.17 10.90
N HIS A 84 -4.69 12.40 11.83
CA HIS A 84 -4.28 12.93 13.12
C HIS A 84 -3.12 13.92 12.99
N ARG A 85 -3.02 14.88 13.92
CA ARG A 85 -1.96 15.93 13.87
C ARG A 85 -0.55 15.37 14.14
N GLU A 86 -0.47 14.31 14.92
CA GLU A 86 0.80 13.67 15.30
C GLU A 86 1.25 12.68 14.23
N THR A 87 2.43 12.92 13.65
CA THR A 87 3.06 12.08 12.62
C THR A 87 3.21 10.62 13.06
N ASN A 88 3.61 10.37 14.32
CA ASN A 88 3.77 9.02 14.84
C ASN A 88 2.47 8.20 14.83
N LEU A 89 1.32 8.85 15.06
CA LEU A 89 0.03 8.17 15.03
C LEU A 89 -0.40 7.88 13.58
N ARG A 90 -0.10 8.78 12.64
CA ARG A 90 -0.32 8.53 11.21
C ARG A 90 0.56 7.38 10.70
N TYR A 91 1.82 7.34 11.12
CA TYR A 91 2.75 6.25 10.81
C TYR A 91 2.19 4.89 11.27
N LEU A 92 1.84 4.77 12.55
CA LEU A 92 1.30 3.52 13.12
C LEU A 92 -0.03 3.12 12.48
N ALA A 93 -0.84 4.10 12.09
CA ALA A 93 -2.11 3.86 11.41
C ALA A 93 -1.90 3.27 10.01
N LEU A 94 -0.97 3.82 9.22
CA LEU A 94 -0.60 3.27 7.90
C LEU A 94 -0.07 1.84 8.02
N GLU A 95 0.84 1.60 8.98
CA GLU A 95 1.42 0.27 9.22
C GLU A 95 0.35 -0.77 9.61
N SER A 96 -0.54 -0.42 10.54
CA SER A 96 -1.62 -1.31 10.98
C SER A 96 -2.63 -1.56 9.86
N MET A 97 -2.99 -0.53 9.09
CA MET A 97 -3.94 -0.64 7.99
C MET A 97 -3.38 -1.48 6.83
N CYS A 98 -2.05 -1.50 6.63
CA CYS A 98 -1.40 -2.36 5.64
C CYS A 98 -1.62 -3.84 5.96
N THR A 99 -1.50 -4.22 7.24
CA THR A 99 -1.80 -5.60 7.68
C THR A 99 -3.28 -5.91 7.49
N LEU A 100 -4.16 -4.97 7.84
CA LEU A 100 -5.62 -5.09 7.67
C LEU A 100 -6.05 -5.23 6.20
N ALA A 101 -5.31 -4.64 5.25
CA ALA A 101 -5.60 -4.73 3.82
C ALA A 101 -5.48 -6.16 3.27
N SER A 102 -4.75 -7.05 3.98
CA SER A 102 -4.58 -8.45 3.60
C SER A 102 -5.77 -9.35 3.97
N SER A 103 -6.71 -8.87 4.80
CA SER A 103 -7.92 -9.61 5.17
C SER A 103 -9.03 -9.42 4.14
N GLU A 104 -9.68 -10.52 3.75
CA GLU A 104 -10.80 -10.51 2.81
C GLU A 104 -12.04 -9.80 3.38
N PHE A 105 -12.22 -9.80 4.70
CA PHE A 105 -13.40 -9.22 5.34
C PHE A 105 -13.32 -7.69 5.48
N SER A 106 -12.11 -7.13 5.54
CA SER A 106 -11.89 -5.67 5.69
C SER A 106 -11.39 -4.97 4.44
N HIS A 107 -11.08 -5.70 3.36
CA HIS A 107 -10.47 -5.12 2.16
C HIS A 107 -11.28 -3.93 1.60
N GLU A 108 -12.61 -4.08 1.48
CA GLU A 108 -13.49 -3.01 0.99
C GLU A 108 -13.54 -1.81 1.95
N ALA A 109 -13.51 -2.04 3.27
CA ALA A 109 -13.47 -0.94 4.24
C ALA A 109 -12.16 -0.16 4.13
N VAL A 110 -11.03 -0.85 3.96
CA VAL A 110 -9.70 -0.23 3.79
C VAL A 110 -9.66 0.63 2.52
N LYS A 111 -10.26 0.16 1.42
CA LYS A 111 -10.34 0.90 0.14
C LYS A 111 -11.08 2.24 0.25
N THR A 112 -12.01 2.39 1.19
CA THR A 112 -12.71 3.69 1.40
C THR A 112 -11.76 4.82 1.79
N HIS A 113 -10.56 4.50 2.28
CA HIS A 113 -9.55 5.47 2.70
C HIS A 113 -8.49 5.76 1.63
N ILE A 114 -8.59 5.21 0.41
CA ILE A 114 -7.57 5.35 -0.64
C ILE A 114 -7.15 6.80 -0.90
N GLU A 115 -8.12 7.73 -0.99
CA GLU A 115 -7.84 9.16 -1.20
C GLU A 115 -7.05 9.78 -0.04
N THR A 116 -7.32 9.34 1.19
CA THR A 116 -6.57 9.81 2.37
C THR A 116 -5.13 9.31 2.33
N VAL A 117 -4.90 8.07 1.87
CA VAL A 117 -3.56 7.49 1.73
C VAL A 117 -2.78 8.14 0.58
N ILE A 118 -3.43 8.40 -0.56
CA ILE A 118 -2.84 9.16 -1.68
C ILE A 118 -2.43 10.56 -1.21
N ASN A 119 -3.30 11.24 -0.45
CA ASN A 119 -2.97 12.54 0.10
C ASN A 119 -1.79 12.47 1.09
N ALA A 120 -1.70 11.42 1.92
CA ALA A 120 -0.56 11.20 2.80
C ALA A 120 0.75 11.01 2.01
N LEU A 121 0.72 10.24 0.91
CA LEU A 121 1.88 10.07 0.02
C LEU A 121 2.41 11.41 -0.52
N LYS A 122 1.49 12.32 -0.89
CA LYS A 122 1.83 13.63 -1.48
C LYS A 122 2.25 14.69 -0.47
N THR A 123 1.66 14.68 0.73
CA THR A 123 1.77 15.82 1.67
C THR A 123 2.67 15.57 2.87
N GLU A 124 3.00 14.31 3.17
CA GLU A 124 3.86 13.99 4.30
C GLU A 124 5.31 14.39 4.07
N ARG A 125 5.90 15.04 5.09
CA ARG A 125 7.30 15.48 5.03
C ARG A 125 8.27 14.34 5.31
N ASP A 126 7.85 13.40 6.15
CA ASP A 126 8.67 12.29 6.59
C ASP A 126 8.69 11.17 5.53
N VAL A 127 9.89 10.81 5.06
CA VAL A 127 10.10 9.78 4.03
C VAL A 127 9.56 8.42 4.49
N SER A 128 9.72 8.07 5.76
CA SER A 128 9.27 6.78 6.31
C SER A 128 7.73 6.68 6.33
N VAL A 129 7.03 7.80 6.54
CA VAL A 129 5.56 7.85 6.45
C VAL A 129 5.11 7.72 5.00
N ARG A 130 5.79 8.39 4.06
CA ARG A 130 5.52 8.23 2.63
C ARG A 130 5.75 6.79 2.17
N GLN A 131 6.81 6.12 2.63
CA GLN A 131 7.07 4.71 2.37
C GLN A 131 5.93 3.81 2.88
N ARG A 132 5.44 4.05 4.11
CA ARG A 132 4.25 3.35 4.64
C ARG A 132 2.98 3.61 3.85
N ALA A 133 2.81 4.80 3.27
CA ALA A 133 1.70 5.07 2.36
C ALA A 133 1.82 4.27 1.06
N VAL A 134 3.02 4.15 0.49
CA VAL A 134 3.28 3.29 -0.69
C VAL A 134 3.00 1.82 -0.35
N ASP A 135 3.46 1.33 0.80
CA ASP A 135 3.18 -0.04 1.30
C ASP A 135 1.68 -0.32 1.32
N LEU A 136 0.91 0.58 1.92
CA LEU A 136 -0.53 0.44 2.06
C LEU A 136 -1.24 0.51 0.70
N LEU A 137 -0.86 1.44 -0.17
CA LEU A 137 -1.41 1.53 -1.53
C LEU A 137 -1.16 0.24 -2.32
N TYR A 138 0.04 -0.32 -2.21
CA TYR A 138 0.37 -1.61 -2.82
C TYR A 138 -0.50 -2.75 -2.27
N ALA A 139 -0.68 -2.81 -0.95
CA ALA A 139 -1.46 -3.86 -0.28
C ALA A 139 -2.97 -3.78 -0.58
N MET A 140 -3.54 -2.58 -0.67
CA MET A 140 -4.96 -2.36 -0.96
C MET A 140 -5.30 -2.36 -2.46
N CYS A 141 -4.29 -2.52 -3.33
CA CYS A 141 -4.47 -2.47 -4.77
C CYS A 141 -5.15 -3.74 -5.28
N ASP A 142 -6.18 -3.56 -6.10
CA ASP A 142 -6.90 -4.60 -6.81
C ASP A 142 -7.21 -4.19 -8.26
N ARG A 143 -7.97 -5.00 -8.98
CA ARG A 143 -8.33 -4.71 -10.38
C ARG A 143 -9.19 -3.45 -10.55
N SER A 144 -9.93 -3.04 -9.52
CA SER A 144 -10.84 -1.89 -9.59
C SER A 144 -10.11 -0.55 -9.47
N ASN A 145 -8.98 -0.52 -8.75
CA ASN A 145 -8.24 0.72 -8.43
C ASN A 145 -6.79 0.76 -8.96
N ALA A 146 -6.29 -0.31 -9.60
CA ALA A 146 -4.90 -0.40 -10.07
C ALA A 146 -4.45 0.79 -10.93
N LYS A 147 -5.27 1.23 -11.89
CA LYS A 147 -4.92 2.37 -12.75
C LYS A 147 -4.73 3.66 -11.96
N GLN A 148 -5.60 3.92 -10.98
CA GLN A 148 -5.50 5.09 -10.11
C GLN A 148 -4.23 5.03 -9.27
N ILE A 149 -3.99 3.89 -8.58
CA ILE A 149 -2.85 3.73 -7.68
C ILE A 149 -1.52 3.84 -8.45
N VAL A 150 -1.39 3.15 -9.58
CA VAL A 150 -0.17 3.20 -10.42
C VAL A 150 0.10 4.62 -10.91
N THR A 151 -0.94 5.34 -11.35
CA THR A 151 -0.80 6.73 -11.81
C THR A 151 -0.27 7.63 -10.69
N GLU A 152 -0.81 7.49 -9.48
CA GLU A 152 -0.40 8.27 -8.32
C GLU A 152 1.02 7.92 -7.85
N MET A 153 1.39 6.63 -7.89
CA MET A 153 2.76 6.20 -7.59
C MET A 153 3.77 6.74 -8.61
N LEU A 154 3.44 6.73 -9.91
CA LEU A 154 4.29 7.29 -10.96
C LEU A 154 4.44 8.81 -10.80
N SER A 155 3.35 9.52 -10.51
CA SER A 155 3.40 10.97 -10.25
C SER A 155 4.28 11.30 -9.05
N TYR A 156 4.19 10.52 -7.97
CA TYR A 156 5.05 10.70 -6.82
C TYR A 156 6.52 10.39 -7.13
N LEU A 157 6.80 9.35 -7.94
CA LEU A 157 8.15 8.91 -8.28
C LEU A 157 9.02 10.01 -8.90
N GLU A 158 8.42 10.95 -9.65
CA GLU A 158 9.13 12.09 -10.25
C GLU A 158 9.84 12.97 -9.20
N THR A 159 9.25 13.10 -8.01
CA THR A 159 9.75 13.94 -6.91
C THR A 159 10.24 13.14 -5.71
N ALA A 160 10.16 11.81 -5.78
CA ALA A 160 10.55 10.92 -4.70
C ALA A 160 12.05 10.97 -4.40
N ASP A 161 12.40 10.83 -3.12
CA ASP A 161 13.76 10.71 -2.64
C ASP A 161 14.45 9.47 -3.23
N TYR A 162 15.73 9.57 -3.58
CA TYR A 162 16.46 8.48 -4.25
C TYR A 162 16.42 7.15 -3.49
N ALA A 163 16.44 7.21 -2.15
CA ALA A 163 16.47 6.02 -1.28
C ALA A 163 15.23 5.12 -1.38
N ILE A 164 14.10 5.62 -1.91
CA ILE A 164 12.84 4.85 -2.00
C ILE A 164 12.41 4.56 -3.45
N ARG A 165 13.13 5.09 -4.45
CA ARG A 165 12.72 4.98 -5.86
C ARG A 165 12.71 3.54 -6.34
N GLU A 166 13.76 2.78 -6.03
CA GLU A 166 13.89 1.38 -6.44
C GLU A 166 12.71 0.53 -5.96
N GLU A 167 12.31 0.71 -4.70
CA GLU A 167 11.18 -0.01 -4.12
C GLU A 167 9.84 0.36 -4.81
N ILE A 168 9.62 1.64 -5.09
CA ILE A 168 8.41 2.11 -5.79
C ILE A 168 8.40 1.58 -7.22
N VAL A 169 9.54 1.60 -7.92
CA VAL A 169 9.68 1.08 -9.28
C VAL A 169 9.28 -0.39 -9.33
N LEU A 170 9.82 -1.21 -8.43
CA LEU A 170 9.49 -2.63 -8.37
C LEU A 170 7.99 -2.85 -8.09
N LYS A 171 7.42 -2.13 -7.12
CA LYS A 171 5.99 -2.22 -6.78
C LYS A 171 5.09 -1.81 -7.95
N VAL A 172 5.40 -0.71 -8.63
CA VAL A 172 4.65 -0.26 -9.81
C VAL A 172 4.70 -1.32 -10.92
N ALA A 173 5.88 -1.88 -11.21
CA ALA A 173 6.03 -2.93 -12.21
C ALA A 173 5.18 -4.18 -11.86
N ILE A 174 5.21 -4.63 -10.61
CA ILE A 174 4.41 -5.76 -10.14
C ILE A 174 2.91 -5.47 -10.27
N LEU A 175 2.44 -4.30 -9.82
CA LEU A 175 1.02 -3.94 -9.89
C LEU A 175 0.53 -3.82 -11.34
N ALA A 176 1.35 -3.23 -12.20
CA ALA A 176 1.06 -3.07 -13.61
C ALA A 176 0.87 -4.44 -14.27
N GLU A 177 1.80 -5.38 -14.07
CA GLU A 177 1.70 -6.73 -14.63
C GLU A 177 0.51 -7.50 -14.05
N LYS A 178 0.35 -7.48 -12.71
CA LYS A 178 -0.64 -8.29 -12.00
C LYS A 178 -2.09 -7.90 -12.36
N TYR A 179 -2.34 -6.62 -12.59
CA TYR A 179 -3.69 -6.08 -12.77
C TYR A 179 -3.98 -5.57 -14.19
N ALA A 180 -3.07 -5.74 -15.14
CA ALA A 180 -3.33 -5.41 -16.54
C ALA A 180 -4.45 -6.28 -17.11
N VAL A 181 -5.54 -5.63 -17.53
CA VAL A 181 -6.56 -6.24 -18.41
C VAL A 181 -6.24 -5.93 -19.87
N ASP A 182 -5.78 -4.70 -20.12
CA ASP A 182 -5.31 -4.20 -21.41
C ASP A 182 -3.79 -4.02 -21.32
N TYR A 183 -3.05 -4.72 -22.18
CA TYR A 183 -1.59 -4.73 -22.14
C TYR A 183 -0.98 -3.50 -22.84
N THR A 184 -1.77 -2.70 -23.56
CA THR A 184 -1.30 -1.38 -24.02
C THR A 184 -1.02 -0.47 -22.82
N TRP A 185 -1.90 -0.48 -21.82
CA TRP A 185 -1.69 0.22 -20.54
C TRP A 185 -0.46 -0.29 -19.78
N TYR A 186 -0.20 -1.61 -19.81
CA TYR A 186 1.02 -2.17 -19.21
C TYR A 186 2.28 -1.62 -19.90
N VAL A 187 2.33 -1.65 -21.24
CA VAL A 187 3.45 -1.12 -22.01
C VAL A 187 3.68 0.36 -21.70
N ASP A 188 2.63 1.19 -21.74
CA ASP A 188 2.72 2.61 -21.40
C ASP A 188 3.27 2.83 -19.99
N THR A 189 2.80 2.04 -19.03
CA THR A 189 3.22 2.12 -17.64
C THR A 189 4.71 1.82 -17.49
N ILE A 190 5.21 0.74 -18.10
CA ILE A 190 6.63 0.36 -18.01
C ILE A 190 7.53 1.33 -18.76
N LEU A 191 7.13 1.78 -19.96
CA LEU A 191 7.91 2.78 -20.70
C LEU A 191 7.99 4.10 -19.94
N ASN A 192 6.88 4.54 -19.32
CA ASN A 192 6.90 5.73 -18.47
C ASN A 192 7.78 5.53 -17.22
N LEU A 193 7.77 4.33 -16.63
CA LEU A 193 8.61 3.99 -15.49
C LEU A 193 10.11 4.07 -15.82
N ILE A 194 10.52 3.52 -16.98
CA ILE A 194 11.88 3.60 -17.50
C ILE A 194 12.27 5.06 -17.80
N ARG A 195 11.33 5.84 -18.35
CA ARG A 195 11.56 7.26 -18.65
C ARG A 195 11.81 8.10 -17.38
N ILE A 196 11.04 7.86 -16.31
CA ILE A 196 11.09 8.65 -15.07
C ILE A 196 12.25 8.23 -14.17
N ALA A 197 12.49 6.93 -14.03
CA ALA A 197 13.38 6.37 -13.01
C ALA A 197 14.31 5.29 -13.56
N GLY A 198 14.74 5.41 -14.83
CA GLY A 198 15.52 4.40 -15.53
C GLY A 198 16.73 3.85 -14.77
N ASP A 199 17.46 4.70 -14.03
CA ASP A 199 18.63 4.29 -13.21
C ASP A 199 18.27 3.32 -12.08
N TYR A 200 17.01 3.34 -11.64
CA TYR A 200 16.46 2.52 -10.55
C TYR A 200 15.63 1.34 -11.07
N VAL A 201 15.53 1.17 -12.39
CA VAL A 201 14.86 0.02 -13.01
C VAL A 201 15.82 -1.15 -13.03
N SER A 202 15.51 -2.18 -12.25
CA SER A 202 16.28 -3.43 -12.22
C SER A 202 16.14 -4.21 -13.53
N GLU A 203 17.05 -5.15 -13.78
CA GLU A 203 17.06 -5.86 -15.05
C GLU A 203 15.81 -6.72 -15.26
N GLU A 204 15.28 -7.30 -14.17
CA GLU A 204 14.09 -8.13 -14.19
C GLU A 204 12.89 -7.39 -14.80
N VAL A 205 12.75 -6.08 -14.56
CA VAL A 205 11.62 -5.29 -15.06
C VAL A 205 11.68 -5.18 -16.59
N TRP A 206 12.84 -4.85 -17.16
CA TRP A 206 12.96 -4.66 -18.59
C TRP A 206 13.09 -5.98 -19.37
N TYR A 207 13.61 -7.05 -18.73
CA TYR A 207 13.45 -8.42 -19.26
C TYR A 207 11.98 -8.81 -19.34
N ARG A 208 11.19 -8.47 -18.32
CA ARG A 208 9.79 -8.87 -18.22
C ARG A 208 8.92 -8.21 -19.28
N VAL A 209 9.10 -6.91 -19.56
CA VAL A 209 8.34 -6.23 -20.63
C VAL A 209 8.62 -6.84 -22.00
N ILE A 210 9.88 -7.19 -22.30
CA ILE A 210 10.23 -7.87 -23.56
C ILE A 210 9.51 -9.22 -23.66
N GLN A 211 9.58 -10.05 -22.61
CA GLN A 211 8.88 -11.34 -22.57
C GLN A 211 7.38 -11.19 -22.79
N ILE A 212 6.75 -10.19 -22.16
CA ILE A 212 5.31 -9.98 -22.27
C ILE A 212 4.93 -9.54 -23.69
N VAL A 213 5.68 -8.61 -24.29
CA VAL A 213 5.41 -8.12 -25.65
C VAL A 213 5.58 -9.23 -26.69
N ILE A 214 6.63 -10.05 -26.61
CA ILE A 214 6.84 -11.18 -27.54
C ILE A 214 5.69 -12.18 -27.44
N ASN A 215 5.26 -12.51 -26.23
CA ASN A 215 4.21 -13.52 -26.01
C ASN A 215 2.79 -13.02 -26.29
N ARG A 216 2.62 -11.75 -26.68
CA ARG A 216 1.31 -11.09 -26.85
C ARG A 216 1.21 -10.35 -28.18
N ASP A 217 0.78 -11.09 -29.20
CA ASP A 217 0.60 -10.58 -30.57
C ASP A 217 -0.32 -9.35 -30.65
N ASP A 218 -1.29 -9.23 -29.73
CA ASP A 218 -2.25 -8.14 -29.67
C ASP A 218 -1.63 -6.77 -29.37
N VAL A 219 -0.43 -6.72 -28.77
CA VAL A 219 0.23 -5.47 -28.36
C VAL A 219 1.55 -5.18 -29.06
N GLN A 220 2.11 -6.11 -29.84
CA GLN A 220 3.40 -5.94 -30.51
C GLN A 220 3.46 -4.66 -31.37
N GLY A 221 2.48 -4.47 -32.26
CA GLY A 221 2.44 -3.29 -33.13
C GLY A 221 2.29 -1.98 -32.37
N TYR A 222 1.53 -1.99 -31.27
CA TYR A 222 1.41 -0.83 -30.39
C TYR A 222 2.73 -0.55 -29.68
N ALA A 223 3.36 -1.56 -29.07
CA ALA A 223 4.62 -1.44 -28.36
C ALA A 223 5.75 -0.92 -29.26
N ALA A 224 5.87 -1.45 -30.48
CA ALA A 224 6.85 -1.00 -31.47
C ALA A 224 6.66 0.48 -31.82
N LYS A 225 5.42 0.92 -32.07
CA LYS A 225 5.13 2.33 -32.33
C LYS A 225 5.46 3.22 -31.13
N THR A 226 4.97 2.87 -29.94
CA THR A 226 5.14 3.67 -28.73
C THR A 226 6.62 3.78 -28.33
N VAL A 227 7.39 2.70 -28.40
CA VAL A 227 8.82 2.74 -28.10
C VAL A 227 9.61 3.51 -29.15
N PHE A 228 9.25 3.40 -30.43
CA PHE A 228 9.87 4.19 -31.50
C PHE A 228 9.67 5.69 -31.26
N GLU A 229 8.45 6.13 -30.94
CA GLU A 229 8.15 7.52 -30.59
C GLU A 229 8.93 7.97 -29.33
N ALA A 230 9.00 7.12 -28.30
CA ALA A 230 9.74 7.42 -27.08
C ALA A 230 11.26 7.58 -27.30
N LEU A 231 11.84 6.80 -28.22
CA LEU A 231 13.26 6.88 -28.58
C LEU A 231 13.63 8.16 -29.35
N GLN A 232 12.66 8.89 -29.91
CA GLN A 232 12.91 10.18 -30.56
C GLN A 232 13.24 11.29 -29.56
N ALA A 233 13.01 11.07 -28.26
CA ALA A 233 13.39 12.02 -27.23
C ALA A 233 14.92 12.19 -27.18
N PRO A 234 15.47 13.42 -27.16
CA PRO A 234 16.91 13.66 -27.15
C PRO A 234 17.64 13.07 -25.95
N ALA A 235 16.93 12.90 -24.83
CA ALA A 235 17.44 12.35 -23.58
C ALA A 235 16.71 11.03 -23.27
N CYS A 236 17.03 9.98 -24.03
CA CYS A 236 16.55 8.63 -23.74
C CYS A 236 17.49 7.92 -22.76
N HIS A 237 16.91 7.19 -21.80
CA HIS A 237 17.67 6.39 -20.85
C HIS A 237 18.19 5.10 -21.51
N GLU A 238 19.34 4.57 -21.07
CA GLU A 238 19.96 3.37 -21.62
C GLU A 238 19.00 2.16 -21.65
N ASN A 239 18.25 1.94 -20.57
CA ASN A 239 17.25 0.86 -20.52
C ASN A 239 16.13 1.03 -21.56
N LEU A 240 15.77 2.25 -21.95
CA LEU A 240 14.81 2.48 -23.04
C LEU A 240 15.41 2.08 -24.39
N VAL A 241 16.70 2.36 -24.60
CA VAL A 241 17.43 1.93 -25.81
C VAL A 241 17.52 0.42 -25.89
N LYS A 242 17.77 -0.27 -24.77
CA LYS A 242 17.79 -1.75 -24.72
C LYS A 242 16.43 -2.35 -25.09
N VAL A 243 15.36 -1.87 -24.44
CA VAL A 243 13.99 -2.34 -24.69
C VAL A 243 13.57 -2.04 -26.13
N GLY A 244 13.77 -0.82 -26.60
CA GLY A 244 13.41 -0.43 -27.96
C GLY A 244 14.24 -1.13 -29.03
N GLY A 245 15.53 -1.35 -28.79
CA GLY A 245 16.39 -2.09 -29.71
C GLY A 245 15.94 -3.54 -29.90
N TYR A 246 15.48 -4.19 -28.82
CA TYR A 246 14.92 -5.54 -28.90
C TYR A 246 13.55 -5.54 -29.58
N ILE A 247 12.61 -4.70 -29.12
CA ILE A 247 11.22 -4.67 -29.64
C ILE A 247 11.16 -4.29 -31.12
N LEU A 248 12.04 -3.40 -31.60
CA LEU A 248 12.10 -3.02 -33.02
C LEU A 248 12.89 -4.00 -33.90
N GLY A 249 13.67 -4.89 -33.28
CA GLY A 249 14.47 -5.90 -33.98
C GLY A 249 13.70 -7.18 -34.28
N GLU A 250 12.69 -7.51 -33.47
CA GLU A 250 11.71 -8.58 -33.70
C GLU A 250 10.59 -8.12 -34.65
#